data_AF-A0A173KXW5-F1
#
_entry.id   AF-A0A173KXW5-F1
#
_cell.length_a   1.000
_cell.length_b   1.000
_cell.length_c   1.000
_cell.angle_alpha   90.00
_cell.angle_beta   90.00
_cell.angle_gamma   90.00
#
_symmetry.space_group_name_H-M   'P 1'
#
loop_
_entity.id
_entity.type
_entity.pdbx_description
1 polymer ?
#
loop_
_entity_poly.entity_id
_entity_poly.type
_entity_poly.pdbx_seq_one_letter_code
_entity_poly.pdbx_strand_id
1 'polypeptide(L)' 'MQIITPDQRPAKLNKANARDVAKARAALAMGEGGIYARSLSAIHRSSSAQQQREVEWAIAADGAQHLFARHPNTGALVAA' A
#
# COMPACT_ATOMS: atom_id res chain seq x y z
N MET A 1 18.53 3.79 9.52
CA MET A 1 17.64 3.96 8.36
C MET A 1 17.94 2.84 7.39
N GLN A 2 17.02 1.87 7.20
CA GLN A 2 17.22 0.80 6.22
C GLN A 2 16.80 1.33 4.84
N ILE A 3 17.76 1.34 3.92
CA ILE A 3 17.56 1.72 2.52
C ILE A 3 16.68 0.63 1.90
N ILE A 4 15.46 0.97 1.51
CA ILE A 4 14.57 0.04 0.82
C ILE A 4 15.12 -0.13 -0.60
N THR A 5 15.95 -1.14 -0.81
CA THR A 5 16.47 -1.49 -2.14
C THR A 5 15.29 -1.87 -3.05
N PRO A 6 15.10 -1.20 -4.19
CA PRO A 6 13.91 -1.37 -5.05
C PRO A 6 13.79 -2.77 -5.70
N ASP A 7 14.80 -3.63 -5.58
CA ASP A 7 14.89 -4.91 -6.28
C ASP A 7 14.54 -6.14 -5.41
N GLN A 8 14.28 -5.94 -4.11
CA GLN A 8 13.84 -7.02 -3.21
C GLN A 8 12.34 -6.90 -3.00
N ARG A 9 11.55 -7.35 -3.98
CA ARG A 9 10.10 -7.48 -3.80
C ARG A 9 9.85 -8.38 -2.58
N PRO A 10 9.17 -7.91 -1.51
CA PRO A 10 8.91 -8.73 -0.34
C PRO A 10 8.15 -10.01 -0.75
N ALA A 11 8.24 -11.08 0.06
CA ALA A 11 7.49 -12.29 -0.28
C ALA A 11 5.99 -12.00 -0.26
N LYS A 12 5.29 -12.65 -1.19
CA LYS A 12 3.84 -12.50 -1.36
C LYS A 12 3.11 -12.66 -0.04
N LEU A 13 2.16 -11.76 0.22
CA LEU A 13 1.18 -11.92 1.29
C LEU A 13 0.50 -13.29 1.17
N ASN A 14 0.16 -13.88 2.32
CA ASN A 14 -0.70 -15.05 2.31
C ASN A 14 -2.08 -14.68 1.73
N LYS A 15 -2.86 -15.68 1.32
CA LYS A 15 -4.14 -15.46 0.63
C LYS A 15 -5.13 -14.63 1.45
N ALA A 16 -5.13 -14.77 2.77
CA ALA A 16 -6.01 -14.03 3.67
C ALA A 16 -5.62 -12.54 3.74
N ASN A 17 -4.35 -12.25 4.04
CA ASN A 17 -3.83 -10.90 4.13
C ASN A 17 -3.91 -10.17 2.78
N ALA A 18 -3.66 -10.86 1.66
CA ALA A 18 -3.83 -10.29 0.33
C ALA A 18 -5.29 -9.85 0.06
N ARG A 19 -6.26 -10.66 0.49
CA ARG A 19 -7.69 -10.33 0.38
C ARG A 19 -8.04 -9.13 1.26
N ASP A 20 -7.50 -9.06 2.47
CA ASP A 20 -7.81 -7.98 3.41
C ASP A 20 -7.13 -6.66 3.00
N VAL A 21 -5.94 -6.70 2.41
CA VAL A 21 -5.31 -5.53 1.74
C VAL A 21 -6.17 -5.06 0.57
N ALA A 22 -6.69 -5.96 -0.26
CA ALA A 22 -7.58 -5.59 -1.36
C ALA A 22 -8.87 -4.91 -0.88
N LYS A 23 -9.45 -5.39 0.23
CA LYS A 23 -10.60 -4.73 0.88
C LYS A 23 -10.24 -3.34 1.43
N ALA A 24 -9.08 -3.21 2.05
CA ALA A 24 -8.59 -1.92 2.54
C ALA A 24 -8.46 -0.92 1.38
N ARG A 25 -7.89 -1.35 0.24
CA ARG A 25 -7.79 -0.52 -0.97
C ARG A 25 -9.15 -0.11 -1.54
N ALA A 26 -10.13 -1.01 -1.52
CA ALA A 26 -11.50 -0.66 -1.91
C ALA A 26 -12.09 0.42 -0.99
N ALA A 27 -11.87 0.34 0.32
CA ALA A 27 -12.29 1.39 1.25
C ALA A 27 -11.59 2.72 0.97
N LEU A 28 -10.29 2.72 0.67
CA LEU A 28 -9.56 3.92 0.28
C LEU A 28 -10.17 4.58 -0.98
N ALA A 29 -10.49 3.79 -2.01
CA ALA A 29 -11.12 4.26 -3.23
C ALA A 29 -12.53 4.84 -3.02
N MET A 30 -13.22 4.42 -1.95
CA MET A 30 -14.52 4.98 -1.53
C MET A 30 -14.39 6.25 -0.68
N GLY A 31 -13.16 6.72 -0.40
CA GLY A 31 -12.90 7.87 0.48
C GLY A 31 -12.81 7.52 1.96
N GLU A 32 -12.92 6.24 2.33
CA GLU A 32 -12.90 5.76 3.71
C GLU A 32 -11.46 5.50 4.21
N GLY A 33 -10.63 6.56 4.20
CA GLY A 33 -9.20 6.48 4.55
C GLY A 33 -8.94 5.95 5.98
N GLY A 34 -9.87 6.21 6.92
CA GLY A 34 -9.78 5.69 8.29
C GLY A 34 -9.92 4.17 8.36
N ILE A 35 -10.82 3.58 7.54
CA ILE A 35 -10.99 2.13 7.45
C ILE A 35 -9.74 1.50 6.83
N TYR A 36 -9.23 2.09 5.75
CA TYR A 36 -7.98 1.67 5.12
C TYR A 36 -6.82 1.60 6.12
N ALA A 37 -6.57 2.69 6.86
CA ALA A 37 -5.47 2.75 7.82
C ALA A 37 -5.63 1.72 8.96
N ARG A 38 -6.85 1.56 9.48
CA ARG A 38 -7.14 0.58 10.54
C ARG A 38 -6.94 -0.85 10.06
N SER A 39 -7.42 -1.18 8.86
CA SER A 39 -7.28 -2.51 8.25
C SER A 39 -5.82 -2.86 8.01
N LEU A 40 -5.03 -1.97 7.40
CA LEU A 40 -3.60 -2.24 7.18
C LEU A 40 -2.82 -2.35 8.49
N SER A 41 -3.15 -1.52 9.50
CA SER A 41 -2.55 -1.62 10.84
C SER A 41 -2.89 -2.93 11.54
N ALA A 42 -4.07 -3.50 11.31
CA ALA A 42 -4.45 -4.80 11.84
C ALA A 42 -3.66 -5.94 11.16
N ILE A 43 -3.53 -5.88 9.84
CA ILE A 43 -2.76 -6.87 9.06
C ILE A 43 -1.29 -6.81 9.44
N HIS A 44 -0.71 -5.61 9.56
CA HIS A 44 0.71 -5.42 9.91
C HIS A 44 1.03 -6.03 11.29
N ARG A 45 0.19 -5.78 12.30
CA ARG A 45 0.38 -6.32 13.66
C ARG A 45 0.30 -7.85 13.75
N SER A 46 -0.49 -8.50 12.91
CA SER A 46 -0.67 -9.96 12.91
C SER A 46 0.24 -10.69 11.92
N SER A 47 1.05 -9.96 11.15
CA SER A 47 1.87 -10.49 10.06
C SER A 47 3.30 -10.80 10.50
N SER A 48 3.97 -11.70 9.77
CA SER A 48 5.41 -11.90 9.93
C SER A 48 6.20 -10.67 9.45
N ALA A 49 7.46 -10.54 9.86
CA ALA A 49 8.32 -9.41 9.45
C ALA A 49 8.42 -9.24 7.92
N GLN A 50 8.34 -10.33 7.16
CA GLN A 50 8.37 -10.27 5.71
C GLN A 50 7.05 -9.78 5.11
N GLN A 51 5.93 -10.17 5.69
CA GLN A 51 4.59 -9.72 5.29
C GLN A 51 4.33 -8.26 5.70
N GLN A 52 4.88 -7.82 6.83
CA GLN A 52 4.88 -6.43 7.27
C GLN A 52 5.51 -5.51 6.22
N ARG A 53 6.67 -5.89 5.68
CA ARG A 53 7.32 -5.15 4.58
C ARG A 53 6.44 -5.05 3.33
N GLU A 54 5.68 -6.09 3.01
CA GLU A 54 4.76 -6.06 1.86
C GLU A 54 3.57 -5.13 2.10
N VAL A 55 3.05 -5.07 3.33
CA VAL A 55 2.03 -4.09 3.73
C VAL A 55 2.59 -2.67 3.63
N GLU A 56 3.81 -2.43 4.11
CA GLU A 56 4.49 -1.12 4.00
C GLU A 56 4.70 -0.71 2.54
N TRP A 57 5.08 -1.66 1.67
CA TRP A 57 5.22 -1.42 0.24
C TRP A 57 3.88 -1.07 -0.41
N ALA A 58 2.80 -1.75 -0.02
CA ALA A 58 1.45 -1.42 -0.45
C ALA A 58 1.04 -0.01 -0.03
N ILE A 59 1.34 0.39 1.21
CA ILE A 59 1.08 1.76 1.72
C ILE A 59 1.82 2.79 0.88
N ALA A 60 3.10 2.55 0.60
CA ALA A 60 3.91 3.47 -0.21
C ALA A 60 3.36 3.60 -1.65
N ALA A 61 2.97 2.48 -2.26
CA ALA A 61 2.40 2.47 -3.60
C ALA A 61 1.03 3.18 -3.66
N ASP A 62 0.16 2.91 -2.69
CA ASP A 62 -1.18 3.51 -2.59
C ASP A 62 -1.08 5.00 -2.30
N GLY A 63 -0.15 5.40 -1.42
CA GLY A 63 0.19 6.79 -1.14
C GLY A 63 0.69 7.52 -2.38
N ALA A 64 1.60 6.91 -3.16
CA ALA A 64 2.07 7.52 -4.41
C ALA A 64 0.94 7.73 -5.44
N GLN A 65 -0.04 6.83 -5.49
CA GLN A 65 -1.19 6.96 -6.40
C GLN A 65 -2.20 8.02 -5.94
N HIS A 66 -2.33 8.28 -4.65
CA HIS A 66 -3.28 9.26 -4.11
C HIS A 66 -2.66 10.64 -3.88
N LEU A 67 -1.34 10.72 -3.67
CA LEU A 67 -0.61 11.99 -3.52
C LEU A 67 -0.17 12.58 -4.86
N PHE A 68 -0.08 11.76 -5.91
CA PHE A 68 0.35 12.22 -7.22
C PHE A 68 -0.64 11.79 -8.32
N ALA A 69 -1.11 12.77 -9.07
CA ALA A 69 -1.82 12.56 -10.33
C ALA A 69 -0.84 12.47 -11.49
N ARG A 70 -1.20 11.76 -12.57
CA ARG A 70 -0.42 11.81 -13.82
C ARG A 70 -0.94 12.93 -14.71
N HIS A 71 -0.05 13.78 -15.21
CA HIS A 71 -0.39 14.81 -16.17
C HIS A 71 -0.88 14.17 -17.49
N PRO A 72 -2.05 14.57 -18.03
CA PRO A 72 -2.70 13.87 -19.14
C PRO A 72 -1.88 13.84 -20.44
N ASN A 73 -1.03 14.85 -20.67
CA ASN A 73 -0.26 14.95 -21.92
C ASN A 73 1.18 14.47 -21.82
N THR A 74 1.78 14.54 -20.62
CA THR A 74 3.23 14.30 -20.45
C THR A 74 3.52 13.06 -19.63
N GLY A 75 2.50 12.49 -18.96
CA GLY A 75 2.67 11.35 -18.06
C GLY A 75 3.49 11.64 -16.81
N ALA A 76 3.94 12.90 -16.62
CA ALA A 76 4.68 13.33 -15.44
C ALA A 76 3.81 13.17 -14.19
N LEU A 77 4.44 12.75 -13.08
CA LEU A 77 3.79 12.76 -11.76
C LEU A 77 3.70 14.22 -11.29
N VAL A 78 2.50 14.66 -10.98
CA VAL A 78 2.17 15.99 -10.46
C VAL A 78 1.53 15.78 -9.10
N ALA A 79 1.80 16.64 -8.12
CA ALA A 79 1.08 16.60 -6.85
C ALA A 79 -0.43 16.69 -7.13
N ALA A 80 -1.20 15.75 -6.55
CA ALA A 80 -2.64 15.64 -6.69
C ALA A 80 -3.37 16.77 -5.95
#